data_AF-A0A5B0MGD1-F1
#
_entry.id   AF-A0A5B0MGD1-F1
#
_cell.length_a   1.000
_cell.length_b   1.000
_cell.length_c   1.000
_cell.angle_alpha   90.00
_cell.angle_beta   90.00
_cell.angle_gamma   90.00
#
_symmetry.space_group_name_H-M   'P 1'
#
loop_
_entity.id
_entity.type
_entity.pdbx_description
1 polymer ?
#
loop_
_entity_poly.entity_id
_entity_poly.type
_entity_poly.pdbx_seq_one_letter_code
_entity_poly.pdbx_strand_id
1 'polypeptide(L)'
;MRVYLVAPVCNVPIPVPSGPILSSDCSKAIDIIPKDQKNPQRLSQAGGTVQSQYKSCYIFVSSHTQLDITLKKDDLQSMHSKIFGICKKQSGSLVTNGGTVGLNGRVYMYVYFNGNAATAK
;
A
#
# COMPACT_ATOMS: atom_id res chain seq x y z
N MET A 1 -15.25 13.87 -4.24
CA MET A 1 -15.53 12.43 -4.00
C MET A 1 -14.87 12.06 -2.67
N ARG A 2 -15.63 11.56 -1.67
CA ARG A 2 -15.06 11.19 -0.36
C ARG A 2 -14.58 9.74 -0.42
N VAL A 3 -13.29 9.54 -0.14
CA VAL A 3 -12.65 8.23 -0.03
C VAL A 3 -13.01 7.65 1.35
N TYR A 4 -13.70 6.50 1.39
CA TYR A 4 -14.11 5.87 2.64
C TYR A 4 -13.21 4.69 2.96
N LEU A 5 -12.48 4.80 4.07
CA LEU A 5 -11.55 3.79 4.55
C LEU A 5 -12.27 2.84 5.52
N VAL A 6 -12.14 1.53 5.26
CA VAL A 6 -12.61 0.46 6.15
C VAL A 6 -11.64 0.32 7.33
N ALA A 7 -11.93 -0.49 8.35
CA ALA A 7 -10.97 -0.81 9.39
C ALA A 7 -9.80 -1.65 8.81
N PRO A 8 -8.55 -1.44 9.26
CA PRO A 8 -7.42 -2.30 8.88
C PRO A 8 -7.59 -3.74 9.40
N VAL A 9 -7.05 -4.69 8.64
CA VAL A 9 -6.92 -6.10 9.04
C VAL A 9 -5.44 -6.38 9.28
N CYS A 10 -5.09 -6.92 10.46
CA CYS A 10 -3.72 -7.22 10.85
C CYS A 10 -3.37 -8.69 10.62
N ASN A 11 -2.07 -9.02 10.66
CA ASN A 11 -1.55 -10.38 10.43
C ASN A 11 -1.95 -10.96 9.08
N VAL A 12 -1.96 -10.11 8.05
CA VAL A 12 -2.19 -10.57 6.68
C VAL A 12 -1.06 -11.54 6.30
N PRO A 13 -1.39 -12.76 5.82
CA PRO A 13 -0.40 -13.77 5.48
C PRO A 13 0.61 -13.24 4.46
N ILE A 14 1.89 -13.50 4.70
CA ILE A 14 3.00 -13.11 3.83
C ILE A 14 3.76 -14.39 3.44
N PRO A 15 4.18 -14.56 2.18
CA PRO A 15 4.98 -15.71 1.74
C PRO A 15 6.44 -15.70 2.24
N VAL A 16 6.84 -14.74 3.08
CA VAL A 16 8.22 -14.55 3.56
C VAL A 16 8.26 -14.44 5.09
N PRO A 17 9.42 -14.70 5.75
CA PRO A 17 9.52 -14.66 7.21
C PRO A 17 9.03 -13.33 7.76
N SER A 18 8.32 -13.31 8.89
CA SER A 18 7.78 -12.09 9.48
C SER A 18 8.81 -11.36 10.34
N GLY A 19 8.94 -10.04 10.17
CA GLY A 19 9.74 -9.15 11.01
C GLY A 19 9.02 -7.81 11.28
N PRO A 20 9.54 -6.97 12.18
CA PRO A 20 8.90 -5.70 12.52
C PRO A 20 8.95 -4.72 11.33
N ILE A 21 7.79 -4.20 10.94
CA ILE A 21 7.67 -3.14 9.93
C ILE A 21 7.90 -1.78 10.61
N LEU A 22 8.83 -0.99 10.08
CA LEU A 22 9.07 0.37 10.54
C LEU A 22 8.19 1.37 9.77
N SER A 23 7.42 2.19 10.50
CA SER A 23 6.59 3.24 9.90
C SER A 23 7.39 4.17 8.97
N SER A 24 8.62 4.51 9.33
CA SER A 24 9.50 5.36 8.51
C SER A 24 9.88 4.70 7.18
N ASP A 25 10.03 3.38 7.18
CA ASP A 25 10.38 2.64 5.96
C ASP A 25 9.19 2.59 5.01
N CYS A 26 7.97 2.43 5.52
CA CYS A 26 6.76 2.49 4.72
C CYS A 26 6.48 3.88 4.16
N SER A 27 6.67 4.94 4.95
CA SER A 27 6.55 6.31 4.43
C SER A 27 7.53 6.56 3.28
N LYS A 28 8.79 6.09 3.40
CA LYS A 28 9.76 6.17 2.31
C LYS A 28 9.37 5.31 1.12
N ALA A 29 8.87 4.10 1.33
CA ALA A 29 8.37 3.24 0.25
C ALA A 29 7.27 3.94 -0.55
N ILE A 30 6.36 4.67 0.10
CA ILE A 30 5.31 5.46 -0.57
C ILE A 30 5.92 6.65 -1.34
N ASP A 31 6.88 7.35 -0.73
CA ASP A 31 7.50 8.53 -1.34
C ASP A 31 8.30 8.22 -2.60
N ILE A 32 8.89 7.03 -2.70
CA ILE A 32 9.63 6.61 -3.90
C ILE A 32 8.74 6.03 -5.01
N ILE A 33 7.42 5.89 -4.80
CA ILE A 33 6.51 5.42 -5.87
C ILE A 33 6.64 6.39 -7.06
N PRO A 34 6.98 5.88 -8.26
CA PRO A 34 7.12 6.73 -9.44
C PRO A 34 5.78 7.33 -9.85
N LYS A 35 5.81 8.54 -10.39
CA LYS A 35 4.66 9.17 -11.04
C LYS A 35 4.54 8.67 -12.47
N ASP A 36 3.32 8.65 -13.01
CA ASP A 36 3.11 8.34 -14.41
C ASP A 36 3.75 9.42 -15.31
N GLN A 37 4.41 8.99 -16.38
CA GLN A 37 5.13 9.90 -17.28
C GLN A 37 4.20 10.79 -18.09
N LYS A 38 2.99 10.29 -18.43
CA LYS A 38 2.00 11.02 -19.25
C LYS A 38 1.12 11.92 -18.38
N ASN A 39 0.87 11.52 -17.15
CA ASN A 39 0.11 12.29 -16.18
C ASN A 39 0.80 12.29 -14.80
N PRO A 40 1.64 13.29 -14.51
CA PRO A 40 2.38 13.40 -13.25
C PRO A 40 1.50 13.55 -12.00
N GLN A 41 0.19 13.75 -12.16
CA GLN A 41 -0.76 13.76 -11.04
C GLN A 41 -1.14 12.34 -10.60
N ARG A 42 -0.82 11.31 -11.40
CA ARG A 42 -1.11 9.90 -11.12
C ARG A 42 0.16 9.15 -10.74
N LEU A 43 -0.03 8.08 -9.97
CA LEU A 43 1.03 7.11 -9.71
C LEU A 43 1.22 6.24 -10.96
N SER A 44 2.48 5.92 -11.25
CA SER A 44 2.81 4.92 -12.26
C SER A 44 2.33 3.55 -11.78
N GLN A 45 1.63 2.86 -12.65
CA GLN A 45 0.90 1.64 -12.33
C GLN A 45 0.83 0.72 -13.54
N ALA A 46 0.68 -0.57 -13.28
CA ALA A 46 0.48 -1.58 -14.31
C ALA A 46 -0.79 -2.37 -13.97
N GLY A 47 -1.80 -2.33 -14.85
CA GLY A 47 -3.04 -3.09 -14.68
C GLY A 47 -3.77 -2.79 -13.37
N GLY A 48 -3.87 -1.50 -12.98
CA GLY A 48 -4.51 -1.11 -11.72
C GLY A 48 -3.74 -1.53 -10.46
N THR A 49 -2.43 -1.75 -10.57
CA THR A 49 -1.56 -2.13 -9.46
C THR A 49 -0.40 -1.15 -9.30
N VAL A 50 -0.11 -0.77 -8.06
CA VAL A 50 1.06 0.01 -7.65
C VAL A 50 1.82 -0.79 -6.61
N GLN A 51 3.14 -0.90 -6.77
CA GLN A 51 4.00 -1.58 -5.82
C GLN A 51 5.25 -0.76 -5.55
N SER A 52 5.72 -0.82 -4.30
CA SER A 52 6.97 -0.18 -3.91
C SER A 52 7.56 -0.85 -2.68
N GLN A 53 8.88 -0.81 -2.56
CA GLN A 53 9.59 -1.40 -1.45
C GLN A 53 10.68 -0.47 -0.95
N TYR A 54 10.79 -0.36 0.36
CA TYR A 54 11.94 0.23 1.00
C TYR A 54 12.26 -0.51 2.29
N LYS A 55 13.45 -1.13 2.35
CA LYS A 55 13.95 -1.89 3.51
C LYS A 55 12.90 -2.88 4.06
N SER A 56 12.40 -2.64 5.27
CA SER A 56 11.47 -3.53 5.98
C SER A 56 10.04 -3.49 5.43
N CYS A 57 9.70 -2.51 4.59
CA CYS A 57 8.33 -2.28 4.14
C CYS A 57 8.15 -2.53 2.64
N TYR A 58 7.16 -3.36 2.32
CA TYR A 58 6.64 -3.56 0.98
C TYR A 58 5.18 -3.08 0.93
N ILE A 59 4.93 -2.13 0.04
CA ILE A 59 3.61 -1.56 -0.22
C ILE A 59 3.10 -2.16 -1.52
N PHE A 60 1.94 -2.80 -1.45
CA PHE A 60 1.23 -3.31 -2.61
C PHE A 60 -0.18 -2.75 -2.62
N VAL A 61 -0.55 -2.07 -3.69
CA VAL A 61 -1.86 -1.45 -3.85
C VAL A 61 -2.49 -2.02 -5.11
N SER A 62 -3.68 -2.59 -5.00
CA SER A 62 -4.40 -3.17 -6.13
C SER A 62 -5.84 -2.67 -6.21
N SER A 63 -6.28 -2.42 -7.43
CA SER A 63 -7.66 -2.18 -7.77
C SER A 63 -8.39 -3.50 -7.96
N HIS A 64 -9.54 -3.68 -7.30
CA HIS A 64 -10.38 -4.87 -7.48
C HIS A 64 -10.85 -5.06 -8.92
N THR A 65 -11.09 -3.95 -9.61
CA THR A 65 -11.63 -3.95 -10.97
C THR A 65 -10.53 -3.91 -12.03
N GLN A 66 -9.26 -3.97 -11.62
CA GLN A 66 -8.09 -3.79 -12.49
C GLN A 66 -8.06 -2.45 -13.24
N LEU A 67 -8.98 -1.54 -12.89
CA LEU A 67 -8.99 -0.17 -13.39
C LEU A 67 -7.91 0.64 -12.69
N ASP A 68 -7.43 1.66 -13.39
CA ASP A 68 -6.39 2.53 -12.85
C ASP A 68 -6.79 3.11 -11.48
N ILE A 69 -5.85 3.05 -10.55
CA ILE A 69 -5.89 3.71 -9.26
C ILE A 69 -5.78 5.23 -9.48
N THR A 70 -6.61 5.99 -8.77
CA THR A 70 -6.67 7.45 -8.75
C THR A 70 -6.15 8.05 -7.44
N LEU A 71 -5.82 7.21 -6.45
CA LEU A 71 -5.19 7.61 -5.20
C LEU A 71 -3.82 8.26 -5.43
N LYS A 72 -3.53 9.28 -4.64
CA LYS A 72 -2.25 10.00 -4.60
C LYS A 72 -1.37 9.47 -3.47
N LYS A 73 -0.11 9.91 -3.43
CA LYS A 73 0.83 9.55 -2.34
C LYS A 73 0.26 9.91 -0.96
N ASP A 74 -0.36 11.07 -0.81
CA ASP A 74 -0.94 11.51 0.46
C ASP A 74 -2.09 10.60 0.94
N ASP A 75 -2.88 10.05 0.00
CA ASP A 75 -3.91 9.07 0.32
C ASP A 75 -3.27 7.78 0.83
N LEU A 76 -2.20 7.31 0.17
CA LEU A 76 -1.45 6.13 0.60
C LEU A 76 -0.75 6.35 1.95
N GLN A 77 -0.22 7.54 2.23
CA GLN A 77 0.34 7.88 3.55
C GLN A 77 -0.73 7.86 4.64
N SER A 78 -1.93 8.36 4.33
CA SER A 78 -3.08 8.33 5.25
C SER A 78 -3.53 6.90 5.53
N MET A 79 -3.58 6.05 4.49
CA MET A 79 -3.89 4.63 4.61
C MET A 79 -2.84 3.89 5.46
N HIS A 80 -1.55 4.11 5.18
CA HIS A 80 -0.44 3.55 5.96
C HIS A 80 -0.52 3.98 7.44
N SER A 81 -0.77 5.26 7.71
CA SER A 81 -0.88 5.75 9.09
C SER A 81 -1.98 5.04 9.89
N LYS A 82 -3.11 4.71 9.24
CA LYS A 82 -4.18 3.92 9.88
C LYS A 82 -3.78 2.46 10.10
N ILE A 83 -3.14 1.83 9.10
CA ILE A 83 -2.63 0.46 9.25
C ILE A 83 -1.64 0.41 10.41
N PHE A 84 -0.66 1.31 10.46
CA PHE A 84 0.33 1.35 11.51
C PHE A 84 -0.25 1.68 12.88
N GLY A 85 -1.25 2.57 12.96
CA GLY A 85 -1.93 2.88 14.22
C GLY A 85 -2.61 1.68 14.87
N ILE A 86 -3.13 0.74 14.06
CA ILE A 86 -3.92 -0.41 14.53
C ILE A 86 -3.06 -1.68 14.58
N CYS A 87 -2.34 -1.99 13.50
CA CYS A 87 -1.51 -3.18 13.37
C CYS A 87 -0.08 -2.99 13.90
N LYS A 88 0.30 -1.77 14.29
CA LYS A 88 1.62 -1.44 14.83
C LYS A 88 2.72 -1.90 13.86
N LYS A 89 3.64 -2.74 14.32
CA LYS A 89 4.78 -3.24 13.54
C LYS A 89 4.46 -4.53 12.76
N GLN A 90 3.19 -4.94 12.67
CA GLN A 90 2.75 -6.15 11.96
C GLN A 90 2.29 -5.82 10.54
N SER A 91 2.33 -6.81 9.66
CA SER A 91 1.68 -6.71 8.35
C SER A 91 0.19 -6.41 8.51
N GLY A 92 -0.33 -5.59 7.62
CA GLY A 92 -1.73 -5.23 7.62
C GLY A 92 -2.25 -4.81 6.26
N SER A 93 -3.56 -4.84 6.09
CA SER A 93 -4.24 -4.35 4.90
C SER A 93 -5.32 -3.36 5.26
N LEU A 94 -5.62 -2.47 4.32
CA LEU A 94 -6.69 -1.50 4.41
C LEU A 94 -7.39 -1.42 3.07
N VAL A 95 -8.71 -1.45 3.11
CA VAL A 95 -9.54 -1.29 1.92
C VAL A 95 -10.13 0.11 1.92
N THR A 96 -10.15 0.72 0.75
CA THR A 96 -10.90 1.94 0.50
C THR A 96 -11.98 1.73 -0.56
N ASN A 97 -13.14 2.33 -0.32
CA ASN A 97 -14.17 2.50 -1.34
C ASN A 97 -13.80 3.70 -2.22
N GLY A 98 -13.92 3.54 -3.54
CA GLY A 98 -13.39 4.49 -4.52
C GLY A 98 -11.88 4.34 -4.70
N GLY A 99 -11.24 5.39 -5.24
CA GLY A 99 -9.79 5.39 -5.48
C GLY A 99 -9.37 4.70 -6.78
N THR A 100 -10.33 4.36 -7.65
CA THR A 100 -10.08 3.94 -9.04
C THR A 100 -10.78 4.88 -10.01
N VAL A 101 -10.59 4.67 -11.31
CA VAL A 101 -11.50 5.19 -12.33
C VAL A 101 -12.86 4.47 -12.17
N GLY A 102 -13.96 5.22 -12.16
CA GLY A 102 -15.32 4.70 -11.95
C GLY A 102 -15.80 4.68 -10.48
N LEU A 103 -17.10 4.91 -10.26
CA LEU A 103 -17.69 5.13 -8.93
C LEU A 103 -17.74 3.90 -8.02
N ASN A 104 -17.65 2.68 -8.58
CA ASN A 104 -17.82 1.41 -7.87
C ASN A 104 -16.52 0.65 -7.60
N GLY A 105 -15.35 1.17 -8.02
CA GLY A 105 -14.11 0.47 -7.79
C GLY A 105 -13.65 0.56 -6.33
N ARG A 106 -12.94 -0.48 -5.90
CA ARG A 106 -12.32 -0.58 -4.58
C ARG A 106 -10.82 -0.71 -4.75
N VAL A 107 -10.07 -0.02 -3.90
CA VAL A 107 -8.61 -0.16 -3.83
C VAL A 107 -8.23 -0.81 -2.52
N TYR A 108 -7.43 -1.86 -2.62
CA TYR A 108 -6.84 -2.58 -1.52
C TYR A 108 -5.40 -2.12 -1.39
N MET A 109 -5.02 -1.63 -0.22
CA MET A 109 -3.62 -1.40 0.13
C MET A 109 -3.20 -2.45 1.13
N TYR A 110 -2.08 -3.09 0.83
CA TYR A 110 -1.42 -4.07 1.67
C TYR A 110 -0.05 -3.52 2.04
N VAL A 111 0.25 -3.57 3.34
CA VAL A 111 1.54 -3.26 3.92
C VAL A 111 2.10 -4.56 4.43
N TYR A 112 3.05 -5.11 3.69
CA TYR A 112 3.74 -6.34 4.01
C TYR A 112 5.13 -6.04 4.54
N PHE A 113 5.62 -6.94 5.37
CA PHE A 113 7.05 -7.03 5.63
C PHE A 113 7.77 -7.55 4.38
N ASN A 114 8.93 -6.96 4.04
CA ASN A 114 9.90 -7.67 3.23
C ASN A 114 10.98 -8.27 4.14
N GLY A 115 10.96 -9.59 4.23
CA GLY A 115 12.10 -10.34 4.71
C GLY A 115 13.19 -10.26 3.68
N ASN A 116 14.08 -9.28 3.82
CA ASN A 116 15.43 -9.50 3.32
C ASN A 116 15.87 -10.85 3.92
N ALA A 117 16.11 -11.83 3.05
CA ALA A 117 16.70 -13.12 3.37
C ALA A 117 18.16 -12.94 3.82
N ALA A 118 18.38 -12.13 4.85
CA ALA A 118 19.64 -11.97 5.53
C ALA A 118 19.41 -12.43 6.97
N THR A 119 20.16 -13.45 7.37
CA THR A 119 20.11 -14.16 8.65
C THR A 119 19.00 -15.20 8.82
N ALA A 120 18.95 -16.19 7.92
CA ALA A 120 18.92 -17.56 8.43
C ALA A 120 20.37 -17.89 8.82
N LYS A 121 20.61 -18.03 10.12
CA LYS A 121 21.90 -18.47 10.66
C LYS A 121 21.96 -19.98 10.59
#